data_AF-A0A8E4INL3-F1
#
_entry.id   AF-A0A8E4INL3-F1
#
_cell.length_a   1.000
_cell.length_b   1.000
_cell.length_c   1.000
_cell.angle_alpha   90.00
_cell.angle_beta   90.00
_cell.angle_gamma   90.00
#
_symmetry.space_group_name_H-M   'P 1'
#
loop_
_entity.id
_entity.type
_entity.pdbx_description
1 polymer ?
#
loop_
_entity_poly.entity_id
_entity_poly.type
_entity_poly.pdbx_seq_one_letter_code
_entity_poly.pdbx_strand_id
1 'polypeptide(L)'
;MKHILERHHPEYWDGSIKTKQSFLNPKISIDDVQTALKDVLYQNRDVLATKGTKGMYQATGTYNGVEYVLGVKNGRIGQFYPL
;
A
#
# COMPACT_ATOMS: atom_id res chain seq x y z
N MET A 1 -4.39 -7.22 -3.30
CA MET A 1 -5.42 -6.57 -2.46
C MET A 1 -5.79 -7.33 -1.19
N LYS A 2 -6.04 -8.65 -1.20
CA LYS A 2 -6.40 -9.41 0.02
C LYS A 2 -5.58 -9.05 1.27
N HIS A 3 -4.25 -9.22 1.21
CA HIS A 3 -3.35 -8.87 2.32
C HIS A 3 -3.40 -7.38 2.71
N ILE A 4 -3.70 -6.46 1.78
CA ILE A 4 -3.82 -5.03 2.12
C ILE A 4 -5.09 -4.82 2.96
N LEU A 5 -6.21 -5.40 2.53
CA LEU A 5 -7.50 -5.23 3.20
C LEU A 5 -7.51 -5.92 4.57
N GLU A 6 -7.14 -7.20 4.62
CA GLU A 6 -7.17 -8.00 5.86
C GLU A 6 -6.21 -7.49 6.93
N ARG A 7 -5.23 -6.66 6.57
CA ARG A 7 -4.18 -6.17 7.47
C ARG A 7 -4.34 -4.71 7.86
N HIS A 8 -4.93 -3.90 6.97
CA HIS A 8 -4.94 -2.45 7.09
C HIS A 8 -6.33 -1.83 6.93
N HIS A 9 -7.31 -2.50 6.33
CA HIS A 9 -8.66 -1.92 6.21
C HIS A 9 -9.48 -2.28 7.46
N PRO A 10 -9.95 -1.32 8.27
CA PRO A 10 -10.63 -1.62 9.53
C PRO A 10 -11.84 -2.55 9.40
N GLU A 11 -12.63 -2.43 8.34
CA GLU A 11 -13.80 -3.27 8.08
C GLU A 11 -13.46 -4.72 7.73
N TYR A 12 -12.32 -4.95 7.06
CA TYR A 12 -11.93 -6.27 6.57
C TYR A 12 -10.82 -6.91 7.40
N TRP A 13 -10.39 -6.24 8.47
CA TRP A 13 -9.26 -6.67 9.27
C TRP A 13 -9.51 -8.05 9.89
N ASP A 14 -8.52 -8.93 9.77
CA ASP A 14 -8.59 -10.33 10.20
C ASP A 14 -8.32 -10.55 11.70
N GLY A 15 -8.08 -9.46 12.45
CA GLY A 15 -7.72 -9.52 13.87
C GLY A 15 -6.21 -9.74 14.11
N SER A 16 -5.37 -9.76 13.07
CA SER A 16 -3.93 -9.95 13.24
C SER A 16 -3.26 -8.76 13.95
N ILE A 17 -2.71 -9.01 15.15
CA ILE A 17 -1.99 -8.01 15.95
C ILE A 17 -0.49 -8.04 15.63
N LYS A 18 0.13 -6.87 15.50
CA LYS A 18 1.57 -6.68 15.26
C LYS A 18 2.13 -5.54 16.11
N THR A 19 3.46 -5.48 16.22
CA THR A 19 4.17 -4.44 16.99
C THR A 19 3.83 -3.02 16.53
N LYS A 20 3.69 -2.80 15.22
CA LYS A 20 3.13 -1.57 14.64
C LYS A 20 1.89 -1.94 13.84
N GLN A 21 0.78 -1.30 14.16
CA GLN A 21 -0.46 -1.41 13.41
C GLN A 21 -0.65 -0.15 12.57
N SER A 22 -0.99 -0.32 11.30
CA SER A 22 -1.33 0.78 10.41
C SER A 22 -2.70 0.49 9.82
N PHE A 23 -3.64 1.42 10.00
CA PHE A 23 -4.98 1.30 9.49
C PHE A 23 -5.26 2.38 8.46
N LEU A 24 -5.86 1.99 7.35
CA LEU A 24 -6.48 2.87 6.40
C LEU A 24 -7.62 3.64 7.08
N ASN A 25 -7.98 4.79 6.51
CA ASN A 25 -9.16 5.52 6.95
C ASN A 25 -10.38 4.59 6.87
N PRO A 26 -11.15 4.37 7.95
CA PRO A 26 -12.29 3.45 7.95
C PRO A 26 -13.41 3.82 6.97
N LYS A 27 -13.42 5.04 6.43
CA LYS A 27 -14.37 5.51 5.42
C LYS A 27 -13.84 5.40 3.99
N ILE A 28 -12.61 4.93 3.78
CA ILE A 28 -12.04 4.80 2.43
C ILE A 28 -12.80 3.70 1.68
N SER A 29 -13.17 3.95 0.42
CA SER A 29 -13.74 2.90 -0.42
C SER A 29 -12.62 1.99 -0.96
N ILE A 30 -12.97 0.76 -1.36
CA ILE A 30 -12.00 -0.13 -2.04
C ILE A 30 -11.46 0.52 -3.31
N ASP A 31 -12.29 1.26 -4.04
CA ASP A 31 -11.91 1.96 -5.27
C ASP A 31 -10.95 3.12 -4.98
N ASP A 32 -11.14 3.84 -3.88
CA ASP A 32 -10.19 4.87 -3.42
C ASP A 32 -8.85 4.25 -3.02
N VAL A 33 -8.85 3.07 -2.39
CA VAL A 33 -7.59 2.35 -2.09
C VAL A 33 -6.85 1.99 -3.38
N GLN A 34 -7.57 1.51 -4.40
CA GLN A 34 -6.96 1.20 -5.70
C GLN A 34 -6.43 2.46 -6.40
N THR A 35 -7.17 3.57 -6.30
CA THR A 35 -6.79 4.85 -6.89
C THR A 35 -5.56 5.42 -6.22
N ALA A 36 -5.52 5.44 -4.88
CA ALA A 36 -4.37 5.86 -4.09
C ALA A 36 -3.13 5.01 -4.43
N LEU A 37 -3.30 3.69 -4.53
CA LEU A 37 -2.22 2.78 -4.90
C LEU A 37 -1.68 3.07 -6.30
N LYS A 38 -2.54 3.30 -7.29
CA LYS A 38 -2.13 3.68 -8.66
C LYS A 38 -1.37 4.99 -8.64
N ASP A 39 -1.87 6.00 -7.95
CA ASP A 39 -1.22 7.31 -7.86
C ASP A 39 0.17 7.21 -7.23
N VAL A 40 0.31 6.48 -6.11
CA VAL A 40 1.61 6.24 -5.46
C VAL A 40 2.55 5.43 -6.37
N LEU A 41 2.06 4.48 -7.18
CA LEU A 41 2.90 3.84 -8.21
C LEU A 41 3.40 4.82 -9.25
N TYR A 42 2.53 5.71 -9.75
CA TYR A 42 2.89 6.70 -10.77
C TYR A 42 3.95 7.67 -10.25
N GLN A 43 3.84 8.11 -8.99
CA GLN A 43 4.85 8.93 -8.30
C GLN A 43 6.21 8.23 -8.25
N ASN A 44 6.22 6.89 -8.20
CA ASN A 44 7.43 6.07 -8.06
C ASN A 44 7.88 5.39 -9.36
N ARG A 45 7.40 5.85 -10.53
CA ARG A 45 7.70 5.22 -11.83
C ARG A 45 9.20 5.02 -12.10
N ASP A 46 10.04 5.98 -11.72
CA ASP A 46 11.49 5.93 -11.98
C ASP A 46 12.18 4.90 -11.07
N VAL A 47 11.71 4.78 -9.82
CA VAL A 47 12.14 3.75 -8.88
C VAL A 47 11.74 2.36 -9.41
N LEU A 48 10.50 2.21 -9.89
CA LEU A 48 9.99 0.96 -10.47
C LEU A 48 10.80 0.57 -11.71
N ALA A 49 11.12 1.51 -12.59
CA ALA A 49 11.93 1.28 -13.78
C ALA A 49 13.36 0.84 -13.43
N THR A 50 13.94 1.44 -12.39
CA THR A 50 15.31 1.15 -11.95
C THR A 50 15.43 -0.18 -11.21
N LYS A 51 14.53 -0.44 -10.26
CA LYS A 51 14.53 -1.68 -9.46
C LYS A 51 13.97 -2.87 -10.23
N GLY A 52 13.10 -2.61 -11.21
CA GLY A 52 12.41 -3.62 -11.98
C GLY A 52 11.51 -4.50 -11.12
N THR A 53 11.33 -5.74 -11.56
CA THR A 53 10.40 -6.71 -10.96
C THR A 53 11.08 -7.75 -10.08
N LYS A 54 12.42 -7.73 -9.95
CA LYS A 54 13.16 -8.71 -9.15
C LYS A 54 13.36 -8.22 -7.72
N GLY A 55 13.17 -9.11 -6.76
CA GLY A 55 13.43 -8.83 -5.35
C GLY A 55 12.28 -8.13 -4.63
N MET A 56 12.59 -7.48 -3.51
CA MET A 56 11.62 -6.82 -2.64
C MET A 56 12.11 -5.42 -2.31
N TYR A 57 11.22 -4.43 -2.43
CA TYR A 57 11.49 -3.05 -2.04
C TYR A 57 10.21 -2.33 -1.64
N GLN A 58 10.36 -1.24 -0.92
CA GLN A 58 9.30 -0.32 -0.59
C GLN A 58 9.57 1.04 -1.21
N ALA A 59 8.49 1.77 -1.46
CA ALA A 59 8.51 3.17 -1.86
C ALA A 59 7.43 3.91 -1.06
N THR A 60 7.56 5.22 -0.94
CA THR A 60 6.53 6.07 -0.32
C THR A 60 5.93 7.02 -1.35
N GLY A 61 4.72 7.48 -1.08
CA GLY A 61 4.04 8.50 -1.87
C GLY A 61 2.84 9.04 -1.11
N THR A 62 2.30 10.15 -1.60
CA THR A 62 1.22 10.86 -0.90
C THR A 62 -0.04 10.86 -1.73
N TYR A 63 -1.18 10.57 -1.11
CA TYR A 63 -2.51 10.69 -1.73
C TYR A 63 -3.45 11.40 -0.76
N ASN A 64 -4.12 12.46 -1.22
CA ASN A 64 -5.01 13.30 -0.41
C ASN A 64 -4.38 13.75 0.94
N GLY A 65 -3.08 14.09 0.92
CA GLY A 65 -2.36 14.55 2.11
C GLY A 65 -1.93 13.47 3.10
N VAL A 66 -2.21 12.19 2.81
CA VAL A 66 -1.76 11.05 3.61
C VAL A 66 -0.57 10.38 2.92
N GLU A 67 0.52 10.16 3.66
CA GLU A 67 1.68 9.40 3.16
C GLU A 67 1.45 7.89 3.32
N TYR A 68 1.77 7.14 2.26
CA TYR A 68 1.61 5.70 2.18
C TYR A 68 2.93 5.00 1.90
N VAL A 69 3.09 3.81 2.48
CA VAL A 69 4.11 2.84 2.06
C VAL A 69 3.50 1.90 1.04
N LEU A 70 4.17 1.73 -0.09
CA LEU A 70 3.87 0.74 -1.12
C LEU A 70 5.00 -0.30 -1.16
N GLY A 71 4.66 -1.57 -0.93
CA GLY A 71 5.63 -2.67 -0.94
C GLY A 71 5.48 -3.55 -2.17
N VAL A 72 6.56 -3.67 -2.94
CA VAL A 72 6.67 -4.54 -4.13
C VAL A 72 7.54 -5.74 -3.79
N LYS A 73 7.04 -6.94 -4.13
CA LYS A 73 7.80 -8.19 -4.04
C LYS A 73 7.59 -9.00 -5.31
N ASN A 74 8.68 -9.28 -6.02
CA ASN A 74 8.69 -10.03 -7.28
C ASN A 74 7.68 -9.47 -8.30
N GLY A 75 7.64 -8.15 -8.45
CA GLY A 75 6.73 -7.45 -9.35
C GLY A 75 5.27 -7.38 -8.89
N ARG A 76 4.94 -7.91 -7.70
CA ARG A 76 3.57 -7.88 -7.13
C ARG A 76 3.51 -6.90 -5.98
N ILE A 77 2.41 -6.16 -5.90
CA ILE A 77 2.16 -5.25 -4.78
C ILE A 77 1.53 -6.05 -3.64
N GLY A 78 2.30 -6.22 -2.57
CA GLY A 78 1.91 -6.98 -1.39
C GLY A 78 1.48 -6.10 -0.23
N GLN A 79 1.93 -4.86 -0.19
CA GLN A 79 1.68 -3.93 0.92
C GLN A 79 1.25 -2.57 0.39
N PHE A 80 0.29 -1.98 1.08
CA PHE A 80 -0.13 -0.60 0.90
C PHE A 80 -0.80 -0.15 2.20
N TYR A 81 -0.19 0.79 2.92
CA TYR A 81 -0.70 1.26 4.21
C TYR A 81 -0.19 2.67 4.55
N PRO A 82 -0.93 3.45 5.36
CA PRO A 82 -0.51 4.80 5.74
C PRO A 82 0.61 4.74 6.80
N LEU A 83 1.51 5.73 6.78
CA LEU A 83 2.66 5.82 7.70
C LEU A 83 2.28 6.20 9.14
#